data_AF-A0AA38N0I9-F1
#
_entry.id   AF-A0AA38N0I9-F1
#
_cell.length_a   1.000
_cell.length_b   1.000
_cell.length_c   1.000
_cell.angle_alpha   90.00
_cell.angle_beta   90.00
_cell.angle_gamma   90.00
#
_symmetry.space_group_name_H-M   'P 1'
#
loop_
_entity.id
_entity.type
_entity.pdbx_description
1 polymer ?
#
loop_
_entity_poly.entity_id
_entity_poly.type
_entity_poly.pdbx_seq_one_letter_code
_entity_poly.pdbx_strand_id
1 'polypeptide(L)'
;MENLVKSLASRAGADSAKEQGDVSLLQFLDLQQSNCLNEALEHNFKSIVSSKSLNTSSSYLESDADEQLLLNIAFNQSVRVKSLVIKSTDIAHAPKKIKLAINRPNLGFDDVAEAEEPAVAQVLELDQETVTKGNPISLRFVRFQSVNSLHIFVVSNHGDEDETKIDAIDIIGVPVETTKDLSGLRQQQEN
;
A
#
# COMPACT_ATOMS: atom_id res chain seq x y z
N MET A 1 33.03 -33.02 38.91
CA MET A 1 33.72 -32.79 37.63
C MET A 1 32.62 -32.83 36.57
N GLU A 2 31.84 -31.75 36.49
CA GLU A 2 31.73 -30.82 35.33
C GLU A 2 30.55 -31.24 34.43
N ASN A 3 29.40 -30.55 34.39
CA ASN A 3 29.07 -29.21 33.84
C ASN A 3 29.64 -28.93 32.43
N LEU A 4 28.89 -29.28 31.37
CA LEU A 4 28.76 -28.66 30.03
C LEU A 4 28.13 -29.75 29.12
N VAL A 5 27.02 -29.62 28.39
CA VAL A 5 26.52 -28.51 27.56
C VAL A 5 24.99 -28.62 27.47
N LYS A 6 24.29 -27.75 28.21
CA LYS A 6 22.99 -27.20 27.81
C LYS A 6 23.25 -26.16 26.72
N SER A 7 22.26 -25.94 25.84
CA SER A 7 22.12 -24.80 24.90
C SER A 7 22.43 -25.13 23.45
N LEU A 8 21.38 -25.47 22.68
CA LEU A 8 21.01 -24.78 21.43
C LEU A 8 19.51 -24.98 21.20
N ALA A 9 18.71 -24.38 22.09
CA ALA A 9 17.36 -23.93 21.78
C ALA A 9 17.41 -22.40 21.61
N SER A 10 16.55 -21.85 20.76
CA SER A 10 16.43 -20.44 20.33
C SER A 10 17.32 -20.10 19.13
N ARG A 11 16.86 -19.50 18.02
CA ARG A 11 15.73 -18.59 17.83
C ARG A 11 15.16 -18.73 16.41
N ALA A 12 14.03 -19.41 16.27
CA ALA A 12 13.07 -19.05 15.25
C ALA A 12 11.96 -18.29 15.98
N GLY A 13 12.10 -16.97 16.04
CA GLY A 13 11.00 -16.11 16.45
C GLY A 13 9.97 -16.15 15.34
N ALA A 14 9.14 -17.19 15.34
CA ALA A 14 7.86 -17.14 14.66
C ALA A 14 7.05 -16.10 15.44
N ASP A 15 7.04 -14.88 14.93
CA ASP A 15 6.19 -13.81 15.41
C ASP A 15 4.74 -14.22 15.08
N SER A 16 4.17 -15.06 15.94
CA SER A 16 2.77 -15.46 15.89
C SER A 16 1.94 -14.30 16.44
N ALA A 17 2.00 -13.15 15.76
CA ALA A 17 0.92 -12.18 15.81
C ALA A 17 -0.33 -12.96 15.39
N LYS A 18 -1.37 -12.95 16.24
CA LYS A 18 -2.68 -13.52 15.90
C LYS A 18 -3.03 -13.05 14.50
N GLU A 19 -3.32 -13.98 13.58
CA GLU A 19 -3.75 -13.63 12.23
C GLU A 19 -5.12 -12.96 12.31
N GLN A 20 -5.11 -11.66 12.62
CA GLN A 20 -6.19 -10.76 12.31
C GLN A 20 -6.33 -10.86 10.79
N GLY A 21 -7.49 -11.33 10.31
CA GLY A 21 -7.74 -11.53 8.89
C GLY A 21 -7.45 -10.26 8.09
N ASP A 22 -7.24 -10.42 6.80
CA ASP A 22 -6.90 -9.29 5.93
C ASP A 22 -8.01 -8.22 5.97
N VAL A 23 -7.61 -6.98 6.22
CA VAL A 23 -8.50 -5.82 6.30
C VAL A 23 -8.12 -4.78 5.25
N SER A 24 -9.05 -3.88 4.93
CA SER A 24 -8.72 -2.63 4.24
C SER A 24 -7.81 -1.78 5.13
N LEU A 25 -6.70 -1.35 4.58
CA LEU A 25 -5.73 -0.48 5.22
C LEU A 25 -6.05 1.01 5.01
N LEU A 26 -7.13 1.34 4.28
CA LEU A 26 -7.61 2.72 4.11
C LEU A 26 -7.93 3.39 5.45
N GLN A 27 -8.40 2.62 6.43
CA GLN A 27 -8.65 3.10 7.79
C GLN A 27 -7.40 3.64 8.49
N PHE A 28 -6.22 3.17 8.10
CA PHE A 28 -4.92 3.58 8.64
C PHE A 28 -4.25 4.70 7.83
N LEU A 29 -4.92 5.25 6.82
CA LEU A 29 -4.36 6.35 6.04
C LEU A 29 -4.16 7.61 6.87
N ASP A 30 -3.02 8.24 6.67
CA ASP A 30 -2.78 9.63 7.02
C ASP A 30 -3.08 10.51 5.80
N LEU A 31 -4.29 11.05 5.74
CA LEU A 31 -4.74 11.92 4.63
C LEU A 31 -4.01 13.26 4.57
N GLN A 32 -3.37 13.69 5.67
CA GLN A 32 -2.60 14.93 5.68
C GLN A 32 -1.24 14.74 5.02
N GLN A 33 -0.61 13.59 5.26
CA GLN A 33 0.67 13.21 4.67
C GLN A 33 0.53 12.52 3.31
N SER A 34 -0.68 12.11 2.92
CA SER A 34 -0.94 11.53 1.61
C SER A 34 -1.29 12.61 0.56
N ASN A 35 -0.75 12.44 -0.64
CA ASN A 35 -0.97 13.33 -1.78
C ASN A 35 -0.86 12.54 -3.10
N CYS A 36 -1.23 13.18 -4.21
CA CYS A 36 -0.96 12.65 -5.53
C CYS A 36 -0.32 13.74 -6.39
N LEU A 37 0.68 13.39 -7.19
CA LEU A 37 1.26 14.28 -8.19
C LEU A 37 0.60 14.03 -9.54
N ASN A 38 0.51 15.10 -10.33
CA ASN A 38 -0.21 15.15 -11.61
C ASN A 38 -1.71 14.81 -11.50
N GLU A 39 -2.35 15.10 -10.36
CA GLU A 39 -3.80 14.94 -10.20
C GLU A 39 -4.55 16.19 -10.69
N ALA A 40 -5.68 15.98 -11.37
CA ALA A 40 -6.57 17.07 -11.76
C ALA A 40 -7.21 17.73 -10.52
N LEU A 41 -7.45 19.03 -10.60
CA LEU A 41 -7.95 19.83 -9.46
C LEU A 41 -9.32 19.33 -8.96
N GLU A 42 -10.24 19.04 -9.87
CA GLU A 42 -11.61 18.58 -9.55
C GLU A 42 -11.68 17.09 -9.24
N HIS A 43 -10.83 16.28 -9.88
CA HIS A 43 -10.79 14.82 -9.79
C HIS A 43 -9.50 14.35 -9.11
N ASN A 44 -9.36 14.72 -7.84
CA ASN A 44 -8.15 14.45 -7.06
C ASN A 44 -8.24 13.15 -6.25
N PHE A 45 -7.09 12.66 -5.80
CA PHE A 45 -6.93 11.44 -5.02
C PHE A 45 -7.75 11.46 -3.73
N LYS A 46 -7.82 12.61 -3.05
CA LYS A 46 -8.58 12.74 -1.80
C LYS A 46 -10.08 12.54 -2.01
N SER A 47 -10.60 12.80 -3.21
CA SER A 47 -12.01 12.56 -3.54
C SER A 47 -12.40 11.07 -3.43
N ILE A 48 -11.45 10.15 -3.69
CA ILE A 48 -11.69 8.70 -3.68
C ILE A 48 -11.22 7.98 -2.41
N VAL A 49 -10.42 8.61 -1.55
CA VAL A 49 -9.92 7.98 -0.31
C VAL A 49 -10.34 8.68 0.99
N SER A 50 -10.95 9.86 0.94
CA SER A 50 -11.26 10.66 2.14
C SER A 50 -12.20 9.96 3.13
N SER A 51 -13.09 9.09 2.66
CA SER A 51 -13.96 8.29 3.52
C SER A 51 -13.22 7.18 4.29
N LYS A 52 -11.94 6.93 3.96
CA LYS A 52 -11.13 5.83 4.50
C LYS A 52 -11.77 4.45 4.30
N SER A 53 -12.54 4.32 3.23
CA SER A 53 -13.20 3.10 2.77
C SER A 53 -13.11 3.07 1.25
N LEU A 54 -13.34 1.90 0.64
CA LEU A 54 -13.43 1.81 -0.81
C LEU A 54 -14.47 2.81 -1.34
N ASN A 55 -14.11 3.58 -2.36
CA ASN A 55 -15.03 4.52 -2.98
C ASN A 55 -16.17 3.79 -3.70
N THR A 56 -17.40 4.21 -3.39
CA THR A 56 -18.63 3.72 -4.05
C THR A 56 -19.41 4.85 -4.70
N SER A 57 -18.89 6.07 -4.65
CA SER A 57 -19.50 7.24 -5.29
C SER A 57 -19.09 7.33 -6.77
N SER A 58 -19.59 8.35 -7.47
CA SER A 58 -19.16 8.68 -8.84
C SER A 58 -17.89 9.54 -8.89
N SER A 59 -17.27 9.85 -7.75
CA SER A 59 -15.97 10.54 -7.72
C SER A 59 -14.89 9.62 -8.28
N TYR A 60 -13.90 10.20 -8.94
CA TYR A 60 -12.75 9.49 -9.48
C TYR A 60 -11.51 10.38 -9.40
N LEU A 61 -10.34 9.76 -9.47
CA LEU A 61 -9.05 10.40 -9.67
C LEU A 61 -8.75 10.44 -11.16
N GLU A 62 -8.30 11.59 -11.65
CA GLU A 62 -7.89 11.84 -13.03
C GLU A 62 -6.52 12.52 -13.05
N SER A 63 -5.71 12.25 -14.06
CA SER A 63 -4.47 12.98 -14.29
C SER A 63 -4.70 14.32 -14.99
N ASP A 64 -3.82 15.30 -14.75
CA ASP A 64 -4.01 16.69 -15.22
C ASP A 64 -3.32 16.99 -16.56
N ALA A 65 -2.12 16.43 -16.79
CA ALA A 65 -1.29 16.81 -17.93
C ALA A 65 -0.93 15.65 -18.90
N ASP A 66 -0.76 14.45 -18.36
CA ASP A 66 -0.39 13.24 -19.11
C ASP A 66 -0.92 12.00 -18.37
N GLU A 67 -0.66 10.79 -18.88
CA GLU A 67 -1.22 9.55 -18.34
C GLU A 67 -0.60 9.13 -16.99
N GLN A 68 0.45 9.82 -16.54
CA GLN A 68 1.21 9.44 -15.37
C GLN A 68 0.57 10.00 -14.08
N LEU A 69 0.54 9.17 -13.04
CA LEU A 69 0.10 9.57 -11.70
C LEU A 69 1.09 9.06 -10.68
N LEU A 70 1.41 9.86 -9.66
CA LEU A 70 2.20 9.39 -8.52
C LEU A 70 1.43 9.57 -7.22
N LEU A 71 0.85 8.48 -6.73
CA LEU A 71 0.12 8.46 -5.47
C LEU A 71 1.09 8.18 -4.33
N ASN A 72 1.21 9.14 -3.42
CA ASN A 72 1.98 9.04 -2.20
C ASN A 72 1.04 8.78 -1.03
N ILE A 73 1.04 7.53 -0.54
CA ILE A 73 0.11 7.04 0.46
C ILE A 73 0.85 6.83 1.77
N ALA A 74 0.53 7.64 2.78
CA ALA A 74 1.11 7.52 4.12
C ALA A 74 0.16 6.78 5.06
N PHE A 75 0.72 5.92 5.93
CA PHE A 75 -0.01 5.23 6.98
C PHE A 75 0.35 5.81 8.35
N ASN A 76 -0.65 5.91 9.24
CA ASN A 76 -0.47 6.39 10.62
C ASN A 76 0.20 5.37 11.55
N GLN A 77 0.43 4.15 11.06
CA GLN A 77 1.15 3.07 11.72
C GLN A 77 1.78 2.16 10.67
N SER A 78 2.74 1.31 11.07
CA SER A 78 3.30 0.32 10.15
C SER A 78 2.25 -0.73 9.78
N VAL A 79 2.16 -1.06 8.50
CA VAL A 79 1.27 -2.09 7.96
C VAL A 79 2.06 -3.12 7.15
N ARG A 80 1.46 -4.28 6.96
CA ARG A 80 1.92 -5.35 6.06
C ARG A 80 0.95 -5.41 4.89
N VAL A 81 1.41 -5.09 3.69
CA VAL A 81 0.54 -5.03 2.49
C VAL A 81 0.58 -6.36 1.75
N LYS A 82 -0.58 -6.97 1.53
CA LYS A 82 -0.71 -8.26 0.83
C LYS A 82 -1.22 -8.10 -0.58
N SER A 83 -2.22 -7.25 -0.78
CA SER A 83 -2.81 -7.01 -2.10
C SER A 83 -3.22 -5.56 -2.29
N LEU A 84 -3.33 -5.18 -3.56
CA LEU A 84 -3.77 -3.88 -4.01
C LEU A 84 -5.04 -4.05 -4.83
N VAL A 85 -6.01 -3.18 -4.65
CA VAL A 85 -7.21 -3.08 -5.49
C VAL A 85 -7.15 -1.75 -6.21
N ILE A 86 -7.25 -1.77 -7.53
CA ILE A 86 -7.44 -0.60 -8.37
C ILE A 86 -8.68 -0.89 -9.22
N LYS A 87 -9.64 0.03 -9.22
CA LYS A 87 -10.84 -0.06 -10.03
C LYS A 87 -10.97 1.14 -10.95
N SER A 88 -11.28 0.87 -12.21
CA SER A 88 -11.68 1.88 -13.19
C SER A 88 -12.75 1.30 -14.11
N THR A 89 -13.78 2.09 -14.39
CA THR A 89 -14.91 1.76 -15.26
C THR A 89 -14.65 2.16 -16.70
N ASP A 90 -13.77 3.14 -16.92
CA ASP A 90 -13.27 3.53 -18.23
C ASP A 90 -11.97 2.79 -18.53
N ILE A 91 -12.08 1.72 -19.33
CA ILE A 91 -10.96 0.82 -19.61
C ILE A 91 -9.90 1.44 -20.50
N ALA A 92 -10.21 2.43 -21.33
CA ALA A 92 -9.19 3.10 -22.13
C ALA A 92 -8.25 3.92 -21.22
N HIS A 93 -8.82 4.62 -20.25
CA HIS A 93 -8.10 5.45 -19.29
C HIS A 93 -7.62 4.67 -18.04
N ALA A 94 -7.91 3.38 -17.96
CA ALA A 94 -7.55 2.57 -16.80
C ALA A 94 -6.03 2.33 -16.73
N PRO A 95 -5.41 2.36 -15.53
CA PRO A 95 -3.99 2.04 -15.36
C PRO A 95 -3.66 0.64 -15.89
N LYS A 96 -2.60 0.55 -16.71
CA LYS A 96 -2.08 -0.72 -17.24
C LYS A 96 -0.78 -1.11 -16.57
N LYS A 97 0.21 -0.21 -16.53
CA LYS A 97 1.51 -0.50 -15.92
C LYS A 97 1.71 0.38 -14.71
N ILE A 98 2.02 -0.24 -13.57
CA ILE A 98 2.30 0.49 -12.33
C ILE A 98 3.63 0.03 -11.70
N LYS A 99 4.30 0.95 -11.02
CA LYS A 99 5.49 0.69 -10.20
C LYS A 99 5.17 1.02 -8.75
N LEU A 100 5.56 0.13 -7.84
CA LEU A 100 5.32 0.25 -6.41
C LEU A 100 6.64 0.49 -5.68
N ALA A 101 6.71 1.54 -4.88
CA ALA A 101 7.81 1.76 -3.93
C ALA A 101 7.27 1.90 -2.51
N ILE A 102 8.11 1.67 -1.50
CA ILE A 102 7.73 1.81 -0.09
C ILE A 102 8.78 2.59 0.69
N ASN A 103 8.33 3.33 1.71
CA ASN A 103 9.18 4.02 2.69
C ASN A 103 10.23 4.96 2.06
N ARG A 104 9.85 5.64 0.97
CA ARG A 104 10.69 6.62 0.29
C ARG A 104 10.13 8.02 0.52
N PRO A 105 10.75 8.85 1.38
CA PRO A 105 10.28 10.22 1.57
C PRO A 105 10.50 11.04 0.28
N ASN A 106 9.55 11.93 -0.04
CA ASN A 106 9.65 12.91 -1.13
C ASN A 106 9.94 12.29 -2.51
N LEU A 107 9.30 11.17 -2.84
CA LEU A 107 9.43 10.53 -4.15
C LEU A 107 8.83 11.43 -5.25
N GLY A 108 9.63 11.76 -6.27
CA GLY A 108 9.17 12.44 -7.48
C GLY A 108 9.14 11.49 -8.69
N PHE A 109 8.67 12.01 -9.83
CA PHE A 109 8.64 11.26 -11.10
C PHE A 109 10.02 10.80 -11.53
N ASP A 110 11.05 11.66 -11.45
CA ASP A 110 12.42 11.33 -11.83
C ASP A 110 13.01 10.15 -11.05
N ASP A 111 12.57 9.94 -9.79
CA ASP A 111 13.04 8.85 -8.95
C ASP A 111 12.46 7.49 -9.35
N VAL A 112 11.31 7.46 -10.03
CA VAL A 112 10.55 6.23 -10.34
C VAL A 112 10.39 5.93 -11.82
N ALA A 113 10.49 6.93 -12.69
CA ALA A 113 10.26 6.79 -14.13
C ALA A 113 11.13 5.66 -14.72
N GLU A 114 12.44 5.74 -14.47
CA GLU A 114 13.44 4.78 -14.97
C GLU A 114 13.78 3.68 -13.95
N ALA A 115 13.21 3.73 -12.75
CA ALA A 115 13.52 2.75 -11.71
C ALA A 115 12.82 1.42 -11.99
N GLU A 116 13.57 0.32 -11.92
CA GLU A 116 13.07 -1.05 -12.08
C GLU A 116 13.35 -1.88 -10.83
N GLU A 117 12.83 -3.10 -10.74
CA GLU A 117 13.16 -3.98 -9.61
C GLU A 117 14.68 -4.27 -9.57
N PRO A 118 15.35 -4.19 -8.40
CA PRO A 118 14.80 -4.06 -7.05
C PRO A 118 14.77 -2.62 -6.48
N ALA A 119 15.05 -1.59 -7.29
CA ALA A 119 15.03 -0.20 -6.83
C ALA A 119 13.61 0.22 -6.40
N VAL A 120 12.61 -0.20 -7.18
CA VAL A 120 11.20 -0.24 -6.76
C VAL A 120 10.86 -1.60 -6.14
N ALA A 121 9.87 -1.61 -5.24
CA ALA A 121 9.45 -2.81 -4.53
C ALA A 121 8.80 -3.85 -5.46
N GLN A 122 8.02 -3.41 -6.45
CA GLN A 122 7.42 -4.29 -7.44
C GLN A 122 6.97 -3.53 -8.68
N VAL A 123 7.12 -4.13 -9.87
CA VAL A 123 6.48 -3.64 -11.11
C VAL A 123 5.35 -4.58 -11.47
N LEU A 124 4.20 -4.02 -11.85
CA LEU A 124 3.00 -4.76 -12.19
C LEU A 124 2.44 -4.30 -13.54
N GLU A 125 2.01 -5.27 -14.33
CA GLU A 125 1.13 -5.05 -15.48
C GLU A 125 -0.24 -5.60 -15.11
N LEU A 126 -1.24 -4.72 -15.14
CA LEU A 126 -2.61 -4.98 -14.75
C LEU A 126 -3.38 -5.45 -15.97
N ASP A 127 -4.25 -6.44 -15.78
CA ASP A 127 -5.17 -6.86 -16.82
C ASP A 127 -6.51 -6.09 -16.71
N GLN A 128 -7.17 -5.90 -17.85
CA GLN A 128 -8.41 -5.14 -17.93
C GLN A 128 -9.51 -5.72 -17.03
N GLU A 129 -9.61 -7.05 -16.92
CA GLU A 129 -10.66 -7.70 -16.13
C GLU A 129 -10.50 -7.39 -14.64
N THR A 130 -9.28 -7.50 -14.13
CA THR A 130 -8.93 -7.18 -12.75
C THR A 130 -9.26 -5.74 -12.41
N VAL A 131 -8.89 -4.78 -13.29
CA VAL A 131 -9.18 -3.35 -13.06
C VAL A 131 -10.67 -3.04 -13.20
N THR A 132 -11.37 -3.64 -14.16
CA THR A 132 -12.82 -3.43 -14.33
C THR A 132 -13.60 -3.90 -13.09
N LYS A 133 -13.25 -5.09 -12.58
CA LYS A 133 -13.94 -5.74 -11.46
C LYS A 133 -13.47 -5.22 -10.10
N GLY A 134 -12.30 -4.59 -10.02
CA GLY A 134 -11.65 -4.25 -8.76
C GLY A 134 -11.21 -5.49 -7.99
N ASN A 135 -10.67 -6.50 -8.70
CA ASN A 135 -10.18 -7.71 -8.05
C ASN A 135 -8.86 -7.44 -7.30
N PRO A 136 -8.61 -8.07 -6.14
CA PRO A 136 -7.35 -7.91 -5.43
C PRO A 136 -6.15 -8.47 -6.21
N ILE A 137 -5.16 -7.62 -6.46
CA ILE A 137 -3.88 -7.95 -7.08
C ILE A 137 -2.90 -8.36 -5.98
N SER A 138 -2.45 -9.61 -6.00
CA SER A 138 -1.49 -10.11 -4.99
C SER A 138 -0.11 -9.49 -5.18
N LEU A 139 0.44 -8.91 -4.12
CA LEU A 139 1.79 -8.36 -4.10
C LEU A 139 2.80 -9.41 -3.61
N ARG A 140 4.08 -9.16 -3.87
CA ARG A 140 5.19 -9.97 -3.35
C ARG A 140 5.36 -9.67 -1.86
N PHE A 141 4.48 -10.24 -1.04
CA PHE A 141 4.31 -9.95 0.39
C PHE A 141 5.61 -9.81 1.18
N VAL A 142 6.63 -10.62 0.88
CA VAL A 142 7.96 -10.56 1.52
C VAL A 142 8.65 -9.19 1.41
N ARG A 143 8.33 -8.38 0.40
CA ARG A 143 8.84 -7.01 0.23
C ARG A 143 8.02 -5.95 0.95
N PHE A 144 6.81 -6.29 1.40
CA PHE A 144 5.84 -5.36 1.98
C PHE A 144 5.54 -5.69 3.45
N GLN A 145 6.55 -6.16 4.19
CA GLN A 145 6.41 -6.55 5.60
C GLN A 145 6.36 -5.38 6.59
N SER A 146 6.88 -4.22 6.22
CA SER A 146 6.85 -3.02 7.05
C SER A 146 6.73 -1.81 6.15
N VAL A 147 5.50 -1.32 6.01
CA VAL A 147 5.14 -0.22 5.13
C VAL A 147 4.60 0.92 6.00
N ASN A 148 5.29 2.05 5.97
CA ASN A 148 4.85 3.32 6.55
C ASN A 148 4.36 4.28 5.46
N SER A 149 4.97 4.21 4.28
CA SER A 149 4.47 4.85 3.07
C SER A 149 4.49 3.89 1.89
N LEU A 150 3.44 3.92 1.07
CA LEU A 150 3.31 3.22 -0.20
C LEU A 150 3.22 4.26 -1.32
N HIS A 151 3.99 4.04 -2.37
CA HIS A 151 4.01 4.91 -3.54
C HIS A 151 3.56 4.09 -4.73
N ILE A 152 2.52 4.57 -5.42
CA ILE A 152 1.98 3.94 -6.62
C ILE A 152 2.21 4.89 -7.78
N PHE A 153 3.16 4.54 -8.64
CA PHE A 153 3.41 5.25 -9.87
C PHE A 153 2.68 4.57 -11.02
N VAL A 154 1.73 5.26 -11.64
CA VAL A 154 1.10 4.82 -12.88
C VAL A 154 1.98 5.28 -14.05
N VAL A 155 2.44 4.31 -14.84
CA VAL A 155 3.35 4.53 -15.97
C VAL A 155 2.57 4.73 -17.26
N SER A 156 1.50 3.96 -17.45
CA SER A 156 0.69 3.98 -18.67
C SER A 156 -0.72 3.47 -18.40
N ASN A 157 -1.67 3.82 -19.28
CA ASN A 157 -3.02 3.28 -19.30
C ASN A 157 -3.19 2.18 -20.37
N HIS A 158 -4.41 1.67 -20.51
CA HIS A 158 -4.75 0.55 -21.37
C HIS A 158 -5.09 0.93 -22.82
N GLY A 159 -5.56 2.16 -23.03
CA GLY A 159 -6.02 2.69 -24.32
C GLY A 159 -4.99 3.54 -25.07
N ASP A 160 -3.81 3.76 -24.48
CA ASP A 160 -2.84 4.76 -24.95
C ASP A 160 -3.48 6.17 -25.02
N GLU A 161 -4.36 6.48 -24.05
CA GLU A 161 -5.00 7.78 -23.90
C GLU A 161 -4.05 8.77 -23.21
N ASP A 162 -4.29 10.08 -23.37
CA ASP A 162 -3.46 11.13 -22.75
C ASP A 162 -3.67 11.23 -21.23
N GLU A 163 -4.74 10.65 -20.69
CA GLU A 163 -5.13 10.77 -19.29
C GLU A 163 -5.40 9.41 -18.65
N THR A 164 -5.20 9.31 -17.34
CA THR A 164 -5.50 8.11 -16.55
C THR A 164 -6.65 8.39 -15.58
N LYS A 165 -7.61 7.46 -15.49
CA LYS A 165 -8.77 7.53 -14.58
C LYS A 165 -8.83 6.34 -13.63
N ILE A 166 -9.04 6.63 -12.35
CA ILE A 166 -9.17 5.64 -11.28
C ILE A 166 -10.39 5.96 -10.41
N ASP A 167 -11.37 5.06 -10.39
CA ASP A 167 -12.60 5.24 -9.61
C ASP A 167 -12.40 4.89 -8.14
N ALA A 168 -11.64 3.83 -7.84
CA ALA A 168 -11.42 3.40 -6.47
C ALA A 168 -10.08 2.70 -6.28
N ILE A 169 -9.51 2.86 -5.10
CA ILE A 169 -8.29 2.18 -4.66
C ILE A 169 -8.52 1.62 -3.27
N ASP A 170 -8.05 0.40 -3.02
CA ASP A 170 -7.96 -0.17 -1.68
C ASP A 170 -6.62 -0.89 -1.51
N ILE A 171 -6.11 -0.90 -0.29
CA ILE A 171 -4.86 -1.56 0.06
C ILE A 171 -5.23 -2.60 1.12
N ILE A 172 -5.08 -3.87 0.79
CA ILE A 172 -5.50 -4.97 1.65
C ILE A 172 -4.27 -5.57 2.32
N GLY A 173 -4.39 -5.81 3.63
CA GLY A 173 -3.32 -6.39 4.39
C GLY A 173 -3.64 -6.44 5.87
N VAL A 174 -2.59 -6.36 6.69
CA VAL A 174 -2.74 -6.43 8.14
C VAL A 174 -1.97 -5.30 8.81
N PRO A 175 -2.53 -4.64 9.83
CA PRO A 175 -1.75 -3.74 10.66
C PRO A 175 -0.62 -4.50 11.37
N VAL A 176 0.51 -3.85 11.59
CA VAL A 176 1.53 -4.39 12.50
C VAL A 176 1.08 -4.03 13.91
N GLU A 177 0.77 -5.04 14.72
CA GLU A 177 0.44 -4.82 16.13
C GLU A 177 1.63 -4.15 16.81
N THR A 178 1.42 -2.91 17.26
CA THR A 178 2.34 -2.33 18.24
C THR A 178 1.93 -2.88 19.59
N THR A 179 2.80 -3.65 20.25
CA THR A 179 2.61 -4.10 21.64
C THR A 179 2.46 -2.89 22.56
N LYS A 180 1.25 -2.33 22.66
CA LYS A 180 0.79 -1.50 23.76
C LYS A 180 -0.12 -2.34 24.64
N ASP A 181 0.45 -3.42 25.18
CA ASP A 181 -0.13 -4.11 26.34
C ASP A 181 0.90 -4.12 27.48
N LEU A 182 1.13 -2.93 28.04
CA LEU A 182 1.87 -2.76 29.30
C LEU A 182 0.94 -2.89 30.53
N SER A 183 -0.28 -3.40 30.35
CA SER A 183 -1.29 -3.56 31.41
C SER A 183 -0.99 -4.73 32.37
N GLY A 184 0.11 -5.47 32.18
CA GLY A 184 0.50 -6.62 33.00
C GLY A 184 1.67 -6.45 33.99
N LEU A 185 2.31 -5.27 34.09
CA LEU A 185 3.54 -5.10 34.91
C LEU A 185 3.31 -4.59 36.34
N ARG A 186 2.17 -4.91 36.96
CA ARG A 186 1.99 -4.70 38.41
C ARG A 186 1.41 -5.93 39.07
N GLN A 187 2.29 -6.86 39.45
CA GLN A 187 2.22 -7.49 40.78
C GLN A 187 3.41 -8.41 41.04
N GLN A 188 3.81 -8.41 42.32
CA GLN A 188 4.72 -9.31 43.03
C GLN A 188 6.21 -8.97 43.01
N GLN A 189 6.59 -8.05 43.90
CA GLN A 189 7.57 -8.37 44.94
C GLN A 189 6.96 -8.04 46.30
N GLU A 190 6.22 -8.99 46.87
CA GLU A 190 6.16 -9.18 48.32
C GLU A 190 7.22 -10.23 48.65
N ASN A 191 8.27 -9.79 49.34
CA ASN A 191 8.92 -10.43 50.49
C ASN A 191 10.24 -9.72 50.81
#